data_AF-A0A7W0F6H4-F1
#
_entry.id   AF-A0A7W0F6H4-F1
#
_cell.length_a   1.000
_cell.length_b   1.000
_cell.length_c   1.000
_cell.angle_alpha   90.00
_cell.angle_beta   90.00
_cell.angle_gamma   90.00
#
_symmetry.space_group_name_H-M   'P 1'
#
loop_
_entity.id
_entity.type
_entity.pdbx_description
1 polymer ?
#
loop_
_entity_poly.entity_id
_entity_poly.type
_entity_poly.pdbx_seq_one_letter_code
_entity_poly.pdbx_strand_id
1 'polypeptide(L)'
;MKRITKKEGLELLKNSDLLELGQQADGIREKLHPEKTGTFIVDRNINYTNICINKCTFCAFWRDKEDKDSYILSEDELFKKIEETINLGGTQILIQGGLHPDFNIEYYISLLKSIKSRF
;
A
#
# COMPACT_ATOMS: atom_id res chain seq x y z
N MET A 1 8.44 -22.81 15.81
CA MET A 1 8.20 -23.14 14.39
C MET A 1 9.52 -23.16 13.65
N LYS A 2 9.73 -24.11 12.74
CA LYS A 2 10.95 -24.20 11.92
C LYS A 2 10.70 -23.52 10.58
N ARG A 3 11.63 -22.67 10.14
CA ARG A 3 11.59 -22.05 8.81
C ARG A 3 11.82 -23.12 7.73
N ILE A 4 10.97 -23.13 6.71
CA ILE A 4 11.16 -23.99 5.53
C ILE A 4 12.29 -23.46 4.64
N THR A 5 12.94 -24.37 3.92
CA THR A 5 13.93 -24.08 2.90
C THR A 5 13.26 -23.65 1.58
N LYS A 6 14.05 -23.07 0.67
CA LYS A 6 13.56 -22.74 -0.69
C LYS A 6 13.06 -23.97 -1.46
N LYS A 7 13.73 -25.12 -1.28
CA LYS A 7 13.36 -26.38 -1.94
C LYS A 7 12.00 -26.87 -1.45
N GLU A 8 11.79 -26.89 -0.14
CA GLU A 8 10.50 -27.25 0.45
C GLU A 8 9.39 -26.28 0.02
N GLY A 9 9.65 -24.96 -0.03
CA GLY A 9 8.67 -23.99 -0.51
C GLY A 9 8.25 -24.21 -1.97
N LEU A 10 9.21 -24.57 -2.85
CA LEU A 10 8.91 -24.89 -4.25
C LEU A 10 8.08 -26.18 -4.38
N GLU A 11 8.38 -27.17 -3.54
CA GLU A 11 7.63 -28.43 -3.48
C GLU A 11 6.18 -28.18 -3.09
N LEU A 12 5.96 -27.41 -2.02
CA LEU A 12 4.61 -27.06 -1.55
C LEU A 12 3.82 -26.31 -2.62
N LEU A 13 4.46 -25.36 -3.32
CA LEU A 13 3.80 -24.57 -4.37
C LEU A 13 3.34 -25.43 -5.55
N LYS A 14 4.11 -26.45 -5.93
CA LYS A 14 3.85 -27.25 -7.13
C LYS A 14 2.98 -28.46 -6.88
N ASN A 15 3.12 -29.09 -5.71
CA ASN A 15 2.70 -30.47 -5.51
C ASN A 15 1.78 -30.67 -4.31
N SER A 16 1.53 -29.66 -3.47
CA SER A 16 0.61 -29.80 -2.34
C SER A 16 -0.84 -29.63 -2.75
N ASP A 17 -1.71 -30.35 -2.07
CA ASP A 17 -3.15 -30.06 -2.08
C ASP A 17 -3.42 -28.71 -1.43
N LEU A 18 -4.29 -27.90 -2.04
CA LEU A 18 -4.59 -26.55 -1.59
C LEU A 18 -5.24 -26.53 -0.21
N LEU A 19 -6.14 -27.48 0.08
CA LEU A 19 -6.86 -27.52 1.35
C LEU A 19 -5.94 -28.00 2.47
N GLU A 20 -5.09 -28.99 2.19
CA GLU A 20 -4.06 -29.42 3.14
C GLU A 20 -3.11 -28.26 3.48
N LEU A 21 -2.63 -27.52 2.46
CA LEU A 21 -1.77 -26.37 2.66
C LEU A 21 -2.48 -25.26 3.46
N GLY A 22 -3.77 -25.02 3.18
CA GLY A 22 -4.61 -24.09 3.91
C GLY A 22 -4.76 -24.46 5.39
N GLN A 23 -4.99 -25.73 5.71
CA GLN A 23 -5.07 -26.21 7.09
C GLN A 23 -3.74 -26.04 7.84
N GLN A 24 -2.61 -26.34 7.19
CA GLN A 24 -1.29 -26.14 7.80
C GLN A 24 -0.99 -24.65 8.03
N ALA A 25 -1.35 -23.80 7.06
CA ALA A 25 -1.21 -22.35 7.17
C ALA A 25 -2.07 -21.76 8.30
N ASP A 26 -3.33 -22.20 8.40
CA ASP A 26 -4.22 -21.78 9.49
C ASP A 26 -3.69 -22.28 10.84
N GLY A 27 -3.20 -23.51 10.93
CA GLY A 27 -2.55 -24.03 12.14
C GLY A 27 -1.33 -23.22 12.60
N ILE A 28 -0.61 -22.57 11.67
CA ILE A 28 0.46 -21.62 11.99
C ILE A 28 -0.13 -20.28 12.46
N ARG A 29 -1.14 -19.76 11.74
CA ARG A 29 -1.86 -18.55 12.12
C ARG A 29 -2.45 -18.66 13.53
N GLU A 30 -3.07 -19.79 13.87
CA GLU A 30 -3.64 -20.05 15.21
C GLU A 30 -2.57 -19.98 16.32
N LYS A 31 -1.36 -20.44 16.04
CA LYS A 31 -0.25 -20.42 17.01
C LYS A 31 0.30 -19.01 17.23
N LEU A 32 0.30 -18.17 16.18
CA LEU A 32 0.76 -16.78 16.23
C LEU A 32 -0.32 -15.82 16.75
N HIS A 33 -1.58 -16.13 16.46
CA HIS A 33 -2.76 -15.31 16.71
C HIS A 33 -3.85 -16.16 17.40
N PRO A 34 -3.61 -16.61 18.64
CA PRO A 34 -4.50 -17.51 19.39
C PRO A 34 -5.86 -16.89 19.75
N GLU A 35 -5.97 -15.56 19.72
CA GLU A 35 -7.20 -14.79 19.95
C GLU A 35 -8.29 -15.04 18.89
N LYS A 36 -7.93 -15.67 17.76
CA LYS A 36 -8.83 -15.98 16.63
C LYS A 36 -9.68 -14.78 16.17
N THR A 37 -9.20 -13.57 16.40
CA THR A 37 -9.89 -12.32 16.10
C THR A 37 -9.11 -11.61 15.00
N GLY A 38 -9.73 -11.46 13.83
CA GLY A 38 -9.17 -10.64 12.75
C GLY A 38 -9.37 -9.15 13.09
N THR A 39 -8.28 -8.39 13.12
CA THR A 39 -8.32 -6.94 13.30
C THR A 39 -8.31 -6.23 11.95
N PHE A 40 -8.87 -5.04 11.90
CA PHE A 40 -8.77 -4.15 10.73
C PHE A 40 -8.56 -2.71 11.20
N ILE A 41 -8.12 -1.87 10.29
CA ILE A 41 -8.09 -0.42 10.45
C ILE A 41 -8.90 0.20 9.31
N VAL A 42 -9.39 1.42 9.52
CA VAL A 42 -9.94 2.24 8.45
C VAL A 42 -8.81 3.14 7.94
N ASP A 43 -8.43 2.95 6.67
CA ASP A 43 -7.37 3.71 6.02
C ASP A 43 -7.81 4.31 4.69
N ARG A 44 -6.98 5.20 4.13
CA ARG A 44 -7.17 5.73 2.78
C ARG A 44 -5.86 5.79 2.01
N ASN A 45 -5.86 5.22 0.81
CA ASN A 45 -4.84 5.50 -0.20
C ASN A 45 -5.08 6.87 -0.81
N ILE A 46 -4.10 7.76 -0.65
CA ILE A 46 -4.07 9.08 -1.28
C ILE A 46 -3.01 9.02 -2.37
N ASN A 47 -3.49 8.90 -3.60
CA ASN A 47 -2.64 8.97 -4.78
C ASN A 47 -2.32 10.44 -5.10
N TYR A 48 -1.13 10.92 -4.73
CA TYR A 48 -0.79 12.35 -4.87
C TYR A 48 -0.39 12.75 -6.30
N THR A 49 0.03 11.79 -7.12
CA THR A 49 0.25 11.95 -8.57
C THR A 49 0.22 10.59 -9.25
N ASN A 50 -0.19 10.55 -10.53
CA ASN A 50 -0.06 9.37 -11.39
C ASN A 50 1.10 9.47 -12.39
N ILE A 51 1.83 10.59 -12.43
CA ILE A 51 2.97 10.79 -13.33
C ILE A 51 4.14 9.92 -12.87
N CYS A 52 4.65 9.06 -13.75
CA CYS A 52 5.67 8.09 -13.36
C CYS A 52 6.64 7.74 -14.50
N ILE A 53 7.94 7.92 -14.24
CA ILE A 53 9.00 7.60 -15.21
C ILE A 53 9.21 6.10 -15.46
N ASN A 54 8.78 5.23 -14.54
CA ASN A 54 9.12 3.81 -14.59
C ASN A 54 8.31 3.00 -15.61
N LYS A 55 7.11 3.46 -15.96
CA LYS A 55 6.24 2.88 -17.00
C LYS A 55 6.11 1.35 -16.96
N CYS A 56 5.82 0.79 -15.77
CA CYS A 56 5.71 -0.67 -15.60
C CYS A 56 4.65 -1.27 -16.54
N THR A 57 4.96 -2.38 -17.20
CA THR A 57 4.07 -3.04 -18.17
C THR A 57 2.76 -3.55 -17.59
N PHE A 58 2.72 -3.83 -16.28
CA PHE A 58 1.54 -4.30 -15.56
C PHE A 58 0.77 -3.18 -14.85
N CYS A 59 1.27 -1.94 -14.88
CA CYS A 59 0.69 -0.84 -14.12
C CYS A 59 -0.22 0.00 -15.02
N ALA A 60 -1.53 -0.04 -14.77
CA ALA A 60 -2.50 0.81 -15.47
C ALA A 60 -2.54 2.27 -14.95
N PHE A 61 -1.85 2.54 -13.84
CA PHE A 61 -1.93 3.82 -13.14
C PHE A 61 -1.00 4.89 -13.71
N TRP A 62 0.18 4.52 -14.24
CA TRP A 62 1.16 5.51 -14.67
C TRP A 62 0.67 6.34 -15.86
N ARG A 63 1.09 7.61 -15.87
CA ARG A 63 0.92 8.54 -16.98
C ARG A 63 2.23 9.25 -17.29
N ASP A 64 2.39 9.64 -18.55
CA ASP A 64 3.31 10.69 -18.95
C ASP A 64 2.79 12.05 -18.47
N LYS A 65 3.66 13.05 -18.34
CA LYS A 65 3.27 14.38 -17.85
C LYS A 65 2.28 15.07 -18.79
N GLU A 66 2.40 14.77 -20.08
CA GLU A 66 1.59 15.32 -21.17
C GLU A 66 0.26 14.60 -21.38
N ASP A 67 0.04 13.46 -20.71
CA ASP A 67 -1.23 12.74 -20.81
C ASP A 67 -2.37 13.59 -20.25
N LYS A 68 -3.55 13.50 -20.90
CA LYS A 68 -4.71 14.34 -20.55
C LYS A 68 -5.25 14.08 -19.15
N ASP A 69 -5.06 12.88 -18.63
CA ASP A 69 -5.49 12.46 -17.29
C ASP A 69 -4.30 12.36 -16.31
N SER A 70 -3.16 12.98 -16.63
CA SER A 70 -2.07 13.17 -15.68
C SER A 70 -2.48 14.19 -14.61
N TYR A 71 -2.02 14.01 -13.36
CA TYR A 71 -2.34 14.94 -12.28
C TYR A 71 -1.27 14.98 -11.19
N ILE A 72 -1.26 16.08 -10.46
CA ILE A 72 -0.62 16.26 -9.16
C ILE A 72 -1.68 16.89 -8.25
N LEU A 73 -1.98 16.25 -7.12
CA LEU A 73 -2.90 16.83 -6.15
C LEU A 73 -2.27 18.08 -5.54
N SER A 74 -3.08 19.14 -5.42
CA SER A 74 -2.76 20.27 -4.56
C SER A 74 -2.76 19.86 -3.07
N GLU A 75 -2.10 20.65 -2.23
CA GLU A 75 -2.13 20.43 -0.78
C GLU A 75 -3.56 20.47 -0.23
N ASP A 76 -4.42 21.38 -0.72
CA ASP A 76 -5.81 21.47 -0.28
C ASP A 76 -6.62 20.23 -0.65
N GLU A 77 -6.45 19.69 -1.86
CA GLU A 77 -7.08 18.42 -2.25
C GLU A 77 -6.58 17.25 -1.40
N LEU A 78 -5.29 17.22 -1.09
CA LEU A 78 -4.70 16.20 -0.25
C LEU A 78 -5.23 16.30 1.18
N PHE A 79 -5.26 17.49 1.78
CA PHE A 79 -5.75 17.71 3.14
C PHE A 79 -7.24 17.44 3.27
N LYS A 80 -8.04 17.83 2.27
CA LYS A 80 -9.46 17.47 2.23
C LYS A 80 -9.65 15.95 2.26
N LYS A 81 -8.82 15.19 1.54
CA LYS A 81 -8.87 13.72 1.58
C LYS A 81 -8.50 13.15 2.95
N ILE A 82 -7.56 13.78 3.66
CA ILE A 82 -7.19 13.39 5.03
C ILE A 82 -8.33 13.70 6.00
N GLU A 83 -8.92 14.90 5.93
CA GLU A 83 -10.07 15.29 6.75
C GLU A 83 -11.26 14.36 6.55
N GLU A 84 -11.59 14.03 5.30
CA GLU A 84 -12.61 13.02 4.97
C GLU A 84 -12.30 11.65 5.63
N THR A 85 -11.03 11.25 5.66
CA THR A 85 -10.61 9.98 6.28
C THR A 85 -10.82 10.01 7.79
N ILE A 86 -10.42 11.10 8.44
CA ILE A 86 -10.59 11.30 9.89
C ILE A 86 -12.08 11.32 10.25
N ASN A 87 -12.90 12.04 9.46
CA ASN A 87 -14.35 12.12 9.68
C ASN A 87 -15.06 10.75 9.57
N LEU A 88 -14.47 9.81 8.84
CA LEU A 88 -14.95 8.43 8.72
C LEU A 88 -14.38 7.49 9.80
N GLY A 89 -13.65 8.02 10.79
CA GLY A 89 -12.99 7.23 11.84
C GLY A 89 -11.71 6.54 11.39
N GLY A 90 -11.12 6.98 10.27
CA GLY A 90 -9.86 6.47 9.76
C GLY A 90 -8.67 6.83 10.65
N THR A 91 -7.75 5.88 10.82
CA THR A 91 -6.56 6.03 11.69
C THR A 91 -5.25 6.03 10.92
N GLN A 92 -5.30 5.83 9.60
CA GLN A 92 -4.10 5.78 8.76
C GLN A 92 -4.39 6.36 7.37
N ILE A 93 -3.37 7.00 6.80
CA ILE A 93 -3.32 7.37 5.38
C ILE A 93 -2.12 6.72 4.73
N LEU A 94 -2.24 6.37 3.45
CA LEU A 94 -1.15 5.87 2.63
C LEU A 94 -0.90 6.87 1.51
N ILE A 95 0.24 7.55 1.58
CA ILE A 95 0.67 8.45 0.51
C ILE A 95 1.35 7.61 -0.56
N GLN A 96 0.69 7.47 -1.70
CA GLN A 96 1.15 6.67 -2.83
C GLN A 96 1.15 7.52 -4.10
N GLY A 97 1.99 7.21 -5.07
CA GLY A 97 1.99 7.96 -6.32
C GLY A 97 3.00 7.42 -7.30
N GLY A 98 2.98 7.99 -8.50
CA GLY A 98 4.00 7.74 -9.50
C GLY A 98 5.37 8.27 -9.08
N LEU A 99 6.42 7.73 -9.68
CA LEU A 99 7.78 8.25 -9.56
C LEU A 99 7.93 9.49 -10.45
N HIS A 100 7.50 10.63 -9.94
CA HIS A 100 7.49 11.90 -10.67
C HIS A 100 8.93 12.37 -10.97
N PRO A 101 9.29 12.71 -12.23
CA PRO A 101 10.66 13.06 -12.62
C PRO A 101 11.20 14.30 -11.90
N ASP A 102 10.32 15.27 -11.63
CA ASP A 102 10.70 16.56 -11.05
C ASP A 102 10.72 16.56 -9.51
N PHE A 103 10.25 15.49 -8.85
CA PHE A 103 10.17 15.45 -7.38
C PHE A 103 11.44 14.84 -6.80
N ASN A 104 12.14 15.64 -6.00
CA ASN A 104 13.27 15.20 -5.19
C ASN A 104 12.82 14.87 -3.76
N ILE A 105 13.77 14.46 -2.91
CA ILE A 105 13.50 14.13 -1.50
C ILE A 105 12.90 15.30 -0.71
N GLU A 106 13.22 16.55 -1.08
CA GLU A 106 12.74 17.75 -0.40
C GLU A 106 11.23 17.95 -0.58
N TYR A 107 10.69 17.60 -1.74
CA TYR A 107 9.25 17.56 -1.96
C TYR A 107 8.54 16.65 -0.95
N TYR A 108 9.04 15.42 -0.77
CA TYR A 108 8.43 14.45 0.14
C TYR A 108 8.58 14.86 1.61
N ILE A 109 9.73 15.42 1.99
CA ILE A 109 9.92 15.97 3.34
C ILE A 109 8.94 17.10 3.61
N SER A 110 8.76 18.02 2.66
CA SER A 110 7.80 19.12 2.78
C SER A 110 6.37 18.60 2.92
N LEU A 111 5.97 17.64 2.08
CA LEU A 111 4.66 17.01 2.12
C LEU A 111 4.39 16.33 3.47
N LEU A 112 5.32 15.52 3.98
CA LEU A 112 5.14 14.85 5.26
C LEU A 112 5.10 15.85 6.43
N LYS A 113 5.92 16.90 6.39
CA LYS A 113 5.88 17.97 7.39
C LYS A 113 4.56 18.75 7.35
N SER A 114 4.03 19.06 6.17
CA SER A 114 2.78 19.80 6.05
C SER A 114 1.60 18.97 6.57
N ILE A 115 1.56 17.67 6.25
CA ILE A 115 0.60 16.72 6.82
C ILE A 115 0.70 16.68 8.35
N LYS A 116 1.90 16.45 8.91
CA LYS A 116 2.09 16.33 10.37
C LYS A 116 1.86 17.63 11.14
N SER A 117 2.00 18.78 10.49
CA SER A 117 1.72 20.09 11.11
C SER A 117 0.21 20.34 11.22
N ARG A 118 -0.59 19.75 10.32
CA ARG A 118 -2.05 19.94 10.27
C ARG A 118 -2.82 18.83 11.00
N PHE A 119 -2.28 17.60 11.07
CA PHE A 119 -2.91 16.41 11.66
C PHE A 119 -1.96 15.59 12.56
#